data_AF-A0A931IGA7-F1
#
_entry.id   AF-A0A931IGA7-F1
#
_cell.length_a   1.000
_cell.length_b   1.000
_cell.length_c   1.000
_cell.angle_alpha   90.00
_cell.angle_beta   90.00
_cell.angle_gamma   90.00
#
_symmetry.space_group_name_H-M   'P 1'
#
loop_
_entity.id
_entity.type
_entity.pdbx_description
1 polymer ?
#
loop_
_entity_poly.entity_id
_entity_poly.type
_entity_poly.pdbx_seq_one_letter_code
_entity_poly.pdbx_strand_id
1 'polypeptide(L)' 'MSTAPGRRGQGLARTTGSAAVAHALAAGLRPQWRARATRSRQVALALGFREFGTRLSIGPG' A
#
# COMPACT_ATOMS: atom_id res chain seq x y z
N MET A 1 3.74 4.07 4.22
CA MET A 1 4.44 3.49 5.38
C MET A 1 5.80 2.97 4.94
N SER A 2 6.87 3.41 5.58
CA SER A 2 8.22 2.86 5.34
C SER A 2 8.62 2.05 6.57
N THR A 3 8.76 0.73 6.43
CA THR A 3 9.32 -0.12 7.47
C THR A 3 10.82 0.16 7.59
N ALA A 4 11.32 0.36 8.82
CA ALA A 4 12.75 0.55 9.08
C ALA A 4 13.60 -0.55 8.40
N PRO A 5 14.78 -0.24 7.84
CA PRO A 5 15.57 -1.19 7.05
C PRO A 5 15.82 -2.54 7.76
N GLY A 6 16.13 -2.51 9.06
CA GLY A 6 16.38 -3.71 9.88
C GLY A 6 15.14 -4.53 10.27
N ARG A 7 13.93 -4.11 9.87
CA ARG A 7 12.66 -4.83 10.14
C ARG A 7 11.95 -5.25 8.85
N ARG A 8 12.61 -5.13 7.70
CA ARG A 8 12.09 -5.62 6.41
C ARG A 8 12.09 -7.14 6.40
N GLY A 9 11.04 -7.77 5.85
CA GLY A 9 10.94 -9.24 5.76
C GLY A 9 10.12 -9.93 6.85
N GLN A 10 9.71 -9.21 7.91
CA GLN A 10 8.95 -9.78 9.03
C GLN A 10 7.43 -9.73 8.84
N GLY A 11 6.92 -9.61 7.61
CA GLY A 11 5.47 -9.51 7.36
C GLY A 11 4.79 -8.21 7.85
N LEU A 12 5.49 -7.33 8.58
CA LEU A 12 4.96 -6.09 9.17
C LEU A 12 4.20 -5.19 8.18
N ALA A 13 4.67 -5.14 6.92
CA ALA A 13 4.00 -4.38 5.86
C ALA A 13 2.62 -4.97 5.50
N ARG A 14 2.48 -6.30 5.53
CA ARG A 14 1.20 -6.98 5.28
C ARG A 14 0.26 -6.81 6.46
N THR A 15 0.73 -7.01 7.69
CA THR A 15 -0.09 -6.87 8.90
C THR A 15 -0.62 -5.45 9.03
N THR A 16 0.26 -4.46 8.96
CA THR A 16 -0.15 -3.05 9.07
C THR A 16 -1.00 -2.61 7.88
N GLY A 17 -0.67 -3.09 6.67
CA GLY A 17 -1.48 -2.86 5.48
C GLY A 17 -2.89 -3.42 5.61
N SER A 18 -3.04 -4.63 6.13
CA SER A 18 -4.34 -5.29 6.35
C SER A 18 -5.17 -4.52 7.37
N ALA A 19 -4.56 -4.10 8.49
CA ALA A 19 -5.23 -3.31 9.51
C ALA A 19 -5.73 -1.95 8.97
N ALA A 20 -4.90 -1.27 8.18
CA ALA A 20 -5.29 -0.01 7.54
C ALA A 20 -6.43 -0.19 6.53
N VAL A 21 -6.42 -1.26 5.75
CA VAL A 21 -7.51 -1.61 4.82
C VAL A 21 -8.80 -1.89 5.57
N ALA A 22 -8.74 -2.74 6.61
CA ALA A 22 -9.90 -3.09 7.43
C ALA A 22 -10.52 -1.83 8.09
N HIS A 23 -9.68 -0.94 8.63
CA HIS A 23 -10.15 0.31 9.21
C HIS A 23 -10.83 1.22 8.18
N ALA A 24 -10.22 1.39 6.99
CA ALA A 24 -10.82 2.21 5.93
C ALA A 24 -12.16 1.64 5.46
N LEU A 25 -12.28 0.32 5.32
CA LEU A 25 -13.54 -0.34 4.97
C LEU A 25 -14.60 -0.17 6.06
N ALA A 26 -14.23 -0.34 7.33
CA ALA A 26 -15.14 -0.12 8.46
C ALA A 26 -15.64 1.33 8.53
N ALA A 27 -14.83 2.29 8.08
CA ALA A 27 -15.19 3.69 7.94
C ALA A 27 -15.99 4.01 6.66
N GLY A 28 -16.33 3.01 5.83
CA GLY A 28 -17.04 3.21 4.55
C GLY A 28 -16.19 3.87 3.46
N LEU A 29 -14.86 3.95 3.65
CA LEU A 29 -13.94 4.54 2.70
C LEU A 29 -13.49 3.50 1.66
N ARG A 30 -13.08 3.99 0.49
CA ARG A 30 -12.44 3.16 -0.53
C ARG A 30 -10.91 3.18 -0.33
N PRO A 31 -10.29 2.07 0.08
CA PRO A 31 -8.84 2.02 0.22
C PRO A 31 -8.16 2.25 -1.12
N GLN A 32 -7.09 3.04 -1.15
CA GLN A 32 -6.25 3.23 -2.33
C GLN A 32 -4.78 2.98 -1.98
N TRP A 33 -4.09 2.21 -2.81
CA TRP A 33 -2.70 1.83 -2.55
C TRP A 33 -1.72 2.48 -3.54
N ARG A 34 -0.73 3.20 -3.01
CA ARG A 34 0.34 3.84 -3.81
C ARG A 34 1.63 3.00 -3.72
N ALA A 35 1.79 2.00 -4.60
CA ALA A 35 3.00 1.19 -4.63
C ALA A 35 4.12 1.88 -5.44
N ARG A 36 5.17 2.39 -4.76
CA ARG A 36 6.34 3.03 -5.40
C ARG A 36 7.51 2.08 -5.66
N ALA A 37 7.55 0.93 -4.99
CA ALA A 37 8.60 -0.07 -5.10
C ALA A 37 8.00 -1.45 -5.34
N THR A 38 8.72 -2.34 -6.02
CA THR A 38 8.26 -3.70 -6.37
C THR A 38 7.74 -4.47 -5.15
N ARG A 39 8.44 -4.39 -4.01
CA ARG A 39 8.00 -5.04 -2.75
C ARG A 39 6.69 -4.48 -2.20
N SER A 40 6.41 -3.20 -2.44
CA SER A 40 5.13 -2.57 -2.05
C SER A 40 3.99 -3.01 -2.97
N ARG A 41 4.28 -3.24 -4.27
CA ARG A 41 3.31 -3.79 -5.22
C ARG A 41 2.90 -5.20 -4.82
N GLN A 42 3.86 -6.04 -4.42
CA GLN A 42 3.58 -7.41 -3.93
C GLN A 42 2.67 -7.41 -2.69
N VAL A 43 2.86 -6.48 -1.76
CA VAL A 43 1.95 -6.33 -0.59
C VAL A 43 0.56 -5.90 -1.05
N ALA A 44 0.44 -4.96 -1.99
CA ALA A 44 -0.86 -4.53 -2.49
C ALA A 44 -1.64 -5.69 -3.13
N LEU A 45 -0.98 -6.48 -3.98
CA LEU A 45 -1.56 -7.66 -4.61
C LEU A 45 -2.01 -8.68 -3.55
N ALA A 46 -1.19 -8.94 -2.53
CA ALA A 46 -1.53 -9.85 -1.44
C ALA A 46 -2.69 -9.38 -0.54
N LEU A 47 -3.04 -8.09 -0.59
CA LEU A 47 -4.19 -7.50 0.08
C LEU A 47 -5.44 -7.42 -0.82
N GLY A 48 -5.37 -7.92 -2.05
CA GLY A 48 -6.49 -7.92 -3.00
C GLY A 48 -6.64 -6.65 -3.82
N PHE A 49 -5.66 -5.72 -3.78
CA PHE A 49 -5.68 -4.57 -4.68
C PHE A 49 -5.34 -5.00 -6.11
N ARG A 50 -5.99 -4.35 -7.08
CA ARG A 50 -5.65 -4.44 -8.49
C ARG A 50 -4.91 -3.20 -8.95
N GLU A 51 -3.92 -3.37 -9.81
CA GLU A 51 -3.19 -2.25 -10.39
C GLU A 51 -4.09 -1.48 -11.37
N PHE A 52 -4.22 -0.17 -11.15
CA PHE A 52 -4.97 0.75 -12.00
C PHE A 52 -4.05 1.88 -12.45
N GLY A 53 -3.32 1.63 -13.53
CA GLY A 53 -2.44 2.59 -14.19
C GLY A 53 -1.24 3.06 -13.35
N THR A 54 -0.56 4.08 -13.86
CA THR A 54 0.57 4.74 -13.19
C THR A 54 0.14 6.09 -12.64
N ARG A 55 0.70 6.51 -11.49
CA ARG A 55 0.49 7.88 -11.03
C ARG A 55 1.24 8.84 -11.94
N LEU A 56 0.50 9.73 -12.59
CA LEU A 56 1.01 10.98 -13.14
C LEU A 56 1.08 12.03 -12.02
N SER A 57 2.21 12.72 -11.90
CA SER A 57 2.34 13.91 -11.05
C SER A 57 2.69 15.06 -11.98
N ILE A 58 1.84 16.08 -12.02
CA ILE A 58 2.05 17.28 -12.82
C ILE A 58 2.67 18.32 -11.88
N GLY A 59 3.88 18.79 -12.17
CA GLY A 59 4.51 19.90 -11.46
C GLY A 59 4.17 21.23 -12.13
N PRO A 60 4.16 22.36 -11.40
CA PRO A 60 4.08 23.66 -12.04
C PRO A 60 5.31 23.87 -12.94
N GLY A 61 5.06 24.31 -14.17
CA GLY A 61 6.10 24.76 -15.11
C GLY A 61 6.47 26.21 -14.88
#